data_AF-A0A935LZN3-F1
#
_entry.id   AF-A0A935LZN3-F1
#
_cell.length_a   1.000
_cell.length_b   1.000
_cell.length_c   1.000
_cell.angle_alpha   90.00
_cell.angle_beta   90.00
_cell.angle_gamma   90.00
#
_symmetry.space_group_name_H-M   'P 1'
#
loop_
_entity.id
_entity.type
_entity.pdbx_description
1 polymer ?
#
loop_
_entity_poly.entity_id
_entity_poly.type
_entity_poly.pdbx_seq_one_letter_code
_entity_poly.pdbx_strand_id
1 'polypeptide(L)'
;MNELDEASLLAEACERTGLTDFGDDTFREPLGKLLEAIEREAHLTAAGRAGQRTRIVGLLAARLERQAWLTRHREIEDEHVEVRFVVVGFPRTGTTLLQRILAQDPRSSWLAWWECAVSGAAARLAGGGRHEPARSAHRAGGGRSRGHDRREPGAGCRPSAAGACA
;
A
#
# COMPACT_ATOMS: atom_id res chain seq x y z
N MET A 1 2.68 34.68 15.65
CA MET A 1 2.50 33.27 16.06
C MET A 1 2.63 32.47 14.78
N ASN A 2 3.67 31.65 14.65
CA ASN A 2 4.04 31.03 13.38
C ASN A 2 3.01 29.96 13.02
N GLU A 3 2.29 30.13 11.90
CA GLU A 3 1.15 29.29 11.53
C GLU A 3 1.56 27.84 11.20
N LEU A 4 2.85 27.61 10.91
CA LEU A 4 3.47 26.33 10.57
C LEU A 4 4.54 25.92 11.59
N ASP A 5 4.25 26.09 12.88
CA ASP A 5 5.07 25.56 13.97
C ASP A 5 4.71 24.09 14.27
N GLU A 6 5.73 23.24 14.49
CA GLU A 6 5.55 21.80 14.72
C GLU A 6 4.61 21.50 15.88
N ALA A 7 4.80 22.16 17.04
CA ALA A 7 3.99 21.91 18.22
C ALA A 7 2.52 22.31 17.97
N SER A 8 2.30 23.42 17.26
CA SER A 8 0.94 23.84 16.87
C SER A 8 0.24 22.82 15.96
N LEU A 9 0.98 22.20 15.03
CA LEU A 9 0.45 21.23 14.08
C LEU A 9 0.12 19.90 14.77
N LEU A 10 0.99 19.45 15.68
CA LEU A 10 0.78 18.25 16.50
C LEU A 10 -0.44 18.43 17.42
N ALA A 11 -0.53 19.58 18.11
CA ALA A 11 -1.63 19.87 19.01
C ALA A 11 -2.98 19.85 18.29
N GLU A 12 -3.07 20.47 17.11
CA GLU A 12 -4.32 20.45 16.33
C GLU A 12 -4.67 19.05 15.81
N ALA A 13 -3.67 18.26 15.41
CA ALA A 13 -3.92 16.88 15.00
C ALA A 13 -4.49 16.04 16.16
N CYS A 14 -3.96 16.24 17.37
CA CYS A 14 -4.48 15.62 18.59
C CYS A 14 -5.90 16.08 18.91
N GLU A 15 -6.17 17.38 18.82
CA GLU A 15 -7.51 17.94 19.06
C GLU A 15 -8.55 17.37 18.08
N ARG A 16 -8.20 17.30 16.79
CA ARG A 16 -9.09 16.78 15.74
C ARG A 16 -9.44 15.31 15.90
N THR A 17 -8.54 14.50 16.44
CA THR A 17 -8.69 13.03 16.52
C THR A 17 -9.04 12.55 17.93
N GLY A 18 -8.77 13.34 18.97
CA GLY A 18 -8.81 12.91 20.36
C GLY A 18 -7.71 11.92 20.75
N LEU A 19 -6.67 11.76 19.91
CA LEU A 19 -5.59 10.80 20.09
C LEU A 19 -4.26 11.52 20.31
N THR A 20 -3.36 10.91 21.07
CA THR A 20 -2.05 11.50 21.42
C THR A 20 -0.85 10.59 21.11
N ASP A 21 -1.10 9.33 20.76
CA ASP A 21 -0.06 8.38 20.41
C ASP A 21 0.27 8.44 18.92
N PHE A 22 1.41 9.04 18.57
CA PHE A 22 1.95 9.07 17.21
C PHE A 22 2.83 7.86 16.89
N GLY A 23 3.02 6.94 17.84
CA GLY A 23 3.96 5.85 17.75
C GLY A 23 5.40 6.36 17.85
N ASP A 24 6.27 5.79 17.02
CA ASP A 24 7.68 6.19 16.96
C ASP A 24 7.87 7.62 16.44
N ASP A 25 8.89 8.31 16.95
CA ASP A 25 9.19 9.71 16.69
C ASP A 25 10.03 9.95 15.41
N THR A 26 10.35 8.91 14.63
CA THR A 26 11.11 9.02 13.36
C THR A 26 10.53 10.00 12.33
N PHE A 27 9.25 10.36 12.44
CA PHE A 27 8.62 11.33 11.55
C PHE A 27 8.95 12.79 11.89
N ARG A 28 9.44 13.09 13.10
CA ARG A 28 9.65 14.48 13.55
C ARG A 28 10.80 15.17 12.83
N GLU A 29 11.94 14.48 12.66
CA GLU A 29 13.08 15.02 11.92
C GLU A 29 12.71 15.41 10.46
N PRO A 30 12.10 14.53 9.64
CA PRO A 30 11.69 14.92 8.29
C PRO A 30 10.57 15.96 8.28
N LEU A 31 9.68 15.98 9.28
CA LEU A 31 8.69 17.05 9.43
C LEU A 31 9.37 18.40 9.67
N GLY A 32 10.33 18.48 10.58
CA GLY A 32 11.10 19.70 10.85
C GLY A 32 11.79 20.23 9.59
N LYS A 33 12.44 19.36 8.82
CA LYS A 33 13.06 19.72 7.53
C LYS A 33 12.04 20.22 6.50
N LEU A 34 10.86 19.59 6.44
CA LEU A 34 9.77 20.04 5.56
C LEU A 34 9.28 21.45 5.95
N LEU A 35 9.07 21.69 7.25
CA LEU A 35 8.62 22.98 7.75
C LEU A 35 9.67 24.06 7.48
N GLU A 36 10.95 23.77 7.71
CA GLU A 36 12.04 24.68 7.38
C GLU A 36 12.08 25.03 5.88
N ALA A 37 11.98 24.04 4.99
CA ALA A 37 11.96 24.26 3.56
C ALA A 37 10.72 25.08 3.11
N ILE A 38 9.56 24.80 3.68
CA ILE A 38 8.33 25.58 3.39
C ILE A 38 8.52 27.05 3.80
N GLU A 39 9.10 27.30 4.97
CA GLU A 39 9.28 28.66 5.48
C GLU A 39 10.36 29.44 4.70
N ARG A 40 11.46 28.77 4.34
CA ARG A 40 12.64 29.44 3.76
C ARG A 40 12.62 29.53 2.24
N GLU A 41 12.05 28.54 1.55
CA GLU A 41 12.26 28.34 0.12
C GLU A 41 10.96 28.36 -0.70
N ALA A 42 9.82 28.02 -0.11
CA ALA A 42 8.59 27.81 -0.88
C ALA A 42 7.87 29.10 -1.31
N HIS A 43 8.25 30.27 -0.76
CA HIS A 43 7.68 31.59 -1.08
C HIS A 43 6.14 31.60 -1.16
N LEU A 44 5.48 30.97 -0.18
CA LEU A 44 4.03 30.75 -0.21
C LEU A 44 3.22 32.03 0.04
N THR A 45 2.10 32.15 -0.66
CA THR A 45 1.03 33.09 -0.33
C THR A 45 0.34 32.67 0.97
N ALA A 46 -0.45 33.57 1.57
CA ALA A 46 -1.25 33.25 2.75
C ALA A 46 -2.19 32.03 2.52
N ALA A 47 -2.83 31.96 1.36
CA ALA A 47 -3.65 30.81 0.98
C ALA A 47 -2.82 29.52 0.84
N GLY A 48 -1.61 29.62 0.29
CA GLY A 48 -0.67 28.49 0.20
C GLY A 48 -0.25 27.97 1.57
N ARG A 49 0.00 28.87 2.53
CA ARG A 49 0.34 28.52 3.93
C ARG A 49 -0.82 27.80 4.61
N ALA A 50 -2.04 28.34 4.53
CA ALA A 50 -3.24 27.68 5.07
C ALA A 50 -3.47 26.29 4.44
N GLY A 51 -3.22 26.15 3.14
CA GLY A 51 -3.31 24.86 2.43
C GLY A 51 -2.27 23.85 2.92
N GLN A 52 -1.01 24.25 3.08
CA GLN A 52 0.04 23.36 3.63
C GLN A 52 -0.27 22.96 5.06
N ARG A 53 -0.72 23.91 5.88
CA ARG A 53 -1.13 23.66 7.25
C ARG A 53 -2.22 22.58 7.31
N THR A 54 -3.30 22.78 6.57
CA THR A 54 -4.41 21.83 6.47
C THR A 54 -3.93 20.43 6.05
N ARG A 55 -3.03 20.37 5.05
CA ARG A 55 -2.45 19.12 4.56
C ARG A 55 -1.61 18.42 5.63
N ILE A 56 -0.71 19.14 6.29
CA ILE A 56 0.21 18.56 7.29
C ILE A 56 -0.57 18.06 8.50
N VAL A 57 -1.52 18.85 9.02
CA VAL A 57 -2.40 18.38 10.12
C VAL A 57 -3.21 17.16 9.69
N GLY A 58 -3.72 17.13 8.45
CA GLY A 58 -4.41 15.95 7.92
C GLY A 58 -3.54 14.69 7.90
N LEU A 59 -2.26 14.81 7.53
CA LEU A 59 -1.30 13.70 7.54
C LEU A 59 -0.97 13.25 8.98
N LEU A 60 -0.83 14.18 9.92
CA LEU A 60 -0.58 13.91 11.33
C LEU A 60 -1.78 13.22 12.00
N ALA A 61 -3.01 13.70 11.73
CA ALA A 61 -4.24 13.06 12.17
C ALA A 61 -4.36 11.63 11.62
N ALA A 62 -4.09 11.44 10.32
CA ALA A 62 -4.08 10.11 9.71
C ALA A 62 -3.05 9.16 10.36
N ARG A 63 -1.89 9.68 10.80
CA ARG A 63 -0.88 8.92 11.55
C ARG A 63 -1.42 8.48 12.92
N LEU A 64 -2.03 9.39 13.69
CA LEU A 64 -2.65 9.08 14.98
C LEU A 64 -3.70 7.97 14.86
N GLU A 65 -4.60 8.10 13.89
CA GLU A 65 -5.65 7.10 13.64
C GLU A 65 -5.06 5.73 13.26
N ARG A 66 -4.00 5.72 12.43
CA ARG A 66 -3.31 4.49 12.04
C ARG A 66 -2.62 3.84 13.25
N GLN A 67 -1.95 4.63 14.07
CA GLN A 67 -1.28 4.14 15.28
C GLN A 67 -2.29 3.56 16.28
N ALA A 68 -3.41 4.25 16.51
CA ALA A 68 -4.49 3.74 17.34
C ALA A 68 -5.09 2.45 16.77
N TRP A 69 -5.21 2.34 15.44
CA TRP A 69 -5.66 1.11 14.80
C TRP A 69 -4.69 -0.05 15.01
N LEU A 70 -3.39 0.15 14.76
CA LEU A 70 -2.36 -0.86 14.96
C LEU A 70 -2.26 -1.30 16.43
N THR A 71 -2.45 -0.37 17.36
CA THR A 71 -2.45 -0.69 18.80
C THR A 71 -3.66 -1.55 19.20
N ARG A 72 -4.82 -1.33 18.59
CA ARG A 72 -6.04 -2.13 18.83
C ARG A 72 -6.01 -3.50 18.15
N HIS A 73 -5.32 -3.59 17.01
CA HIS A 73 -5.27 -4.78 16.15
C HIS A 73 -3.83 -5.28 15.98
N ARG A 74 -3.27 -5.81 17.06
CA ARG A 74 -1.88 -6.30 17.10
C ARG A 74 -1.66 -7.51 16.20
N GLU A 75 -2.70 -8.27 15.88
CA GLU A 75 -2.67 -9.40 14.94
C GLU A 75 -2.18 -9.00 13.53
N ILE A 76 -2.24 -7.72 13.18
CA ILE A 76 -1.72 -7.20 11.91
C ILE A 76 -0.19 -7.33 11.83
N GLU A 77 0.51 -7.30 12.98
CA GLU A 77 1.97 -7.44 13.04
C GLU A 77 2.44 -8.84 12.60
N ASP A 78 1.56 -9.85 12.68
CA ASP A 78 1.84 -11.23 12.29
C ASP A 78 1.53 -11.53 10.81
N GLU A 79 0.89 -10.60 10.10
CA GLU A 79 0.47 -10.78 8.70
C GLU A 79 1.70 -10.73 7.76
N HIS A 80 1.89 -11.78 6.96
CA HIS A 80 2.95 -11.82 5.96
C HIS A 80 2.51 -11.22 4.63
N VAL A 81 3.02 -10.03 4.30
CA VAL A 81 2.75 -9.34 3.03
C VAL A 81 3.74 -9.78 1.95
N GLU A 82 3.30 -10.65 1.03
CA GLU A 82 4.08 -11.03 -0.16
C GLU A 82 4.01 -9.91 -1.22
N VAL A 83 5.05 -9.08 -1.29
CA VAL A 83 5.14 -8.02 -2.31
C VAL A 83 5.53 -8.61 -3.66
N ARG A 84 4.57 -8.70 -4.58
CA ARG A 84 4.81 -9.21 -5.95
C ARG A 84 5.34 -8.17 -6.92
N PHE A 85 4.80 -6.96 -6.85
CA PHE A 85 5.13 -5.89 -7.79
C PHE A 85 5.34 -4.59 -7.04
N VAL A 86 6.42 -3.88 -7.40
CA VAL A 86 6.65 -2.49 -7.00
C VAL A 86 6.83 -1.68 -8.27
N VAL A 87 5.91 -0.75 -8.54
CA VAL A 87 5.98 0.12 -9.72
C VAL A 87 6.68 1.41 -9.35
N VAL A 88 7.86 1.66 -9.95
CA VAL A 88 8.64 2.88 -9.77
C VAL A 88 8.90 3.50 -11.14
N GLY A 89 8.78 4.82 -11.24
CA GLY A 89 9.06 5.55 -12.46
C GLY A 89 8.72 7.03 -12.32
N PHE A 90 9.17 7.83 -13.27
CA PHE A 90 8.85 9.26 -13.31
C PHE A 90 7.34 9.48 -13.52
N PRO A 91 6.81 10.64 -13.08
CA PRO A 91 5.47 11.02 -13.47
C PRO A 91 5.37 11.05 -15.00
N ARG A 92 4.21 10.62 -15.52
CA ARG A 92 3.88 10.65 -16.96
C ARG A 92 4.59 9.62 -17.86
N THR A 93 5.19 8.57 -17.31
CA THR A 93 5.79 7.46 -18.10
C THR A 93 4.87 6.23 -18.25
N GLY A 94 3.56 6.40 -18.03
CA GLY A 94 2.59 5.31 -18.13
C GLY A 94 2.50 4.39 -16.91
N THR A 95 3.14 4.74 -15.79
CA THR A 95 3.08 3.98 -14.52
C THR A 95 1.65 3.75 -14.02
N THR A 96 0.74 4.71 -14.24
CA THR A 96 -0.69 4.55 -13.91
C THR A 96 -1.38 3.49 -14.77
N LEU A 97 -1.08 3.44 -16.07
CA LEU A 97 -1.63 2.40 -16.96
C LEU A 97 -1.12 1.03 -16.52
N LEU A 98 0.19 0.91 -16.27
CA LEU A 98 0.81 -0.32 -15.79
C LEU A 98 0.21 -0.79 -14.47
N GLN A 99 0.05 0.11 -13.48
CA GLN A 99 -0.57 -0.21 -12.19
C GLN A 99 -1.99 -0.77 -12.38
N ARG A 100 -2.79 -0.17 -13.27
CA ARG A 100 -4.17 -0.63 -13.53
C ARG A 100 -4.22 -2.00 -14.20
N ILE A 101 -3.29 -2.29 -15.11
CA ILE A 101 -3.18 -3.60 -15.75
C ILE A 101 -2.81 -4.66 -14.71
N LEU A 102 -1.81 -4.39 -13.87
CA LEU A 102 -1.40 -5.32 -12.80
C LEU A 102 -2.52 -5.54 -11.78
N ALA A 103 -3.32 -4.52 -11.49
CA ALA A 103 -4.47 -4.60 -10.59
C ALA A 103 -5.62 -5.48 -11.12
N GLN A 104 -5.60 -5.91 -12.39
CA GLN A 104 -6.57 -6.88 -12.91
C GLN A 104 -6.23 -8.33 -12.56
N ASP A 105 -5.02 -8.62 -12.05
CA ASP A 105 -4.66 -9.98 -11.63
C ASP A 105 -5.43 -10.35 -10.33
N PRO A 106 -6.34 -11.35 -10.36
CA PRO A 106 -7.11 -11.75 -9.19
C PRO A 106 -6.24 -12.32 -8.05
N ARG A 107 -4.97 -12.67 -8.33
CA ARG A 107 -4.03 -13.16 -7.33
C ARG A 107 -3.24 -12.04 -6.66
N SER A 108 -3.49 -10.79 -7.01
CA SER A 108 -2.76 -9.62 -6.53
C SER A 108 -3.75 -8.62 -5.92
N SER A 109 -3.42 -8.11 -4.74
CA SER A 109 -4.17 -7.02 -4.11
C SER A 109 -3.50 -5.69 -4.42
N TRP A 110 -4.31 -4.63 -4.53
CA TRP A 110 -3.84 -3.27 -4.78
C TRP A 110 -4.50 -2.32 -3.80
N LEU A 111 -3.82 -1.21 -3.49
CA LEU A 111 -4.29 -0.25 -2.53
C LEU A 111 -5.30 0.69 -3.19
N ALA A 112 -6.56 0.64 -2.76
CA ALA A 112 -7.59 1.49 -3.33
C ALA A 112 -7.40 2.95 -2.89
N TRP A 113 -7.75 3.90 -3.77
CA TRP A 113 -7.56 5.33 -3.43
C TRP A 113 -8.28 5.71 -2.13
N TRP A 114 -9.47 5.16 -1.88
CA TRP A 114 -10.22 5.44 -0.66
C TRP A 114 -9.55 4.84 0.60
N GLU A 115 -8.80 3.74 0.47
CA GLU A 115 -7.98 3.16 1.55
C GLU A 115 -6.75 4.06 1.85
N CYS A 116 -6.23 4.77 0.84
CA CYS A 116 -5.16 5.74 1.01
C CYS A 116 -5.63 7.08 1.58
N ALA A 117 -6.77 7.57 1.08
CA ALA A 117 -7.22 8.95 1.27
C ALA A 117 -7.88 9.16 2.64
N VAL A 118 -8.43 8.09 3.23
CA VAL A 118 -9.06 8.08 4.54
C VAL A 118 -8.35 7.01 5.37
N SER A 119 -7.73 7.38 6.50
CA SER A 119 -7.18 6.39 7.42
C SER A 119 -8.30 5.40 7.80
N GLY A 120 -8.04 4.11 7.56
CA GLY A 120 -9.01 3.04 7.28
C GLY A 120 -10.02 2.64 8.38
N ALA A 121 -10.22 3.44 9.43
CA ALA A 121 -11.30 3.20 10.39
C ALA A 121 -12.67 3.67 9.83
N ALA A 122 -12.73 4.82 9.16
CA ALA A 122 -13.99 5.35 8.62
C ALA A 122 -14.39 4.68 7.30
N ALA A 123 -13.42 4.22 6.51
CA ALA A 123 -13.67 3.66 5.19
C ALA A 123 -14.40 2.31 5.20
N ARG A 124 -14.25 1.50 6.26
CA ARG A 124 -14.98 0.22 6.40
C ARG A 124 -16.50 0.41 6.56
N LEU A 125 -16.97 1.61 6.92
CA LEU A 125 -18.40 1.90 7.15
C LEU A 125 -19.11 2.51 5.94
N ALA A 126 -18.39 2.90 4.88
CA ALA A 126 -18.95 3.62 3.74
C ALA A 126 -18.84 2.84 2.42
N GLY A 127 -19.58 1.73 2.32
CA GLY A 127 -20.12 1.28 1.02
C GLY A 127 -19.28 0.29 0.17
N GLY A 128 -19.63 -0.99 0.29
CA GLY A 128 -20.26 -1.70 -0.84
C GLY A 128 -19.48 -1.87 -2.16
N GLY A 129 -18.19 -2.20 -2.11
CA GLY A 129 -17.46 -2.72 -3.27
C GLY A 129 -16.58 -3.88 -2.83
N ARG A 130 -16.76 -5.08 -3.42
CA ARG A 130 -15.94 -6.26 -3.11
C ARG A 130 -14.52 -6.07 -3.65
N HIS A 131 -13.68 -5.31 -2.97
CA HIS A 131 -12.25 -5.59 -2.93
C HIS A 131 -12.04 -6.55 -1.77
N GLU A 132 -12.16 -7.85 -2.05
CA GLU A 132 -11.71 -8.86 -1.11
C GLU A 132 -10.19 -8.91 -1.25
N PRO A 133 -9.40 -8.49 -0.24
CA PRO A 133 -7.97 -8.72 -0.30
C PRO A 133 -7.79 -10.21 -0.56
N ALA A 134 -6.97 -10.55 -1.56
CA ALA A 134 -6.74 -11.93 -1.91
C ALA A 134 -6.16 -12.59 -0.66
N ARG A 135 -7.01 -13.31 0.09
CA ARG A 135 -6.56 -14.11 1.24
C ARG A 135 -5.46 -14.98 0.66
N SER A 136 -4.23 -14.75 1.10
CA SER A 136 -3.10 -15.56 0.71
C SER A 136 -3.41 -16.95 1.27
N ALA A 137 -4.03 -17.78 0.44
CA ALA A 137 -4.21 -19.18 0.73
C ALA A 137 -2.82 -19.82 0.67
N HIS A 138 -2.04 -19.62 1.72
CA HIS A 138 -0.96 -20.53 2.09
C HIS A 138 -1.61 -21.86 2.50
N ARG A 139 -2.18 -22.58 1.52
CA ARG A 139 -2.13 -24.03 1.57
C ARG A 139 -0.66 -24.37 1.42
N ALA A 140 -0.03 -24.68 2.55
CA ALA A 140 1.26 -25.35 2.60
C ALA A 140 1.22 -26.56 1.65
N GLY A 141 1.74 -26.38 0.44
CA GLY A 141 1.99 -27.44 -0.50
C GLY A 141 3.17 -28.24 0.01
N GLY A 142 2.91 -29.18 0.92
CA GLY A 142 3.87 -30.19 1.34
C GLY A 142 4.31 -30.98 0.12
N GLY A 143 5.46 -30.63 -0.43
CA GLY A 143 6.12 -31.34 -1.50
C GLY A 143 6.42 -32.77 -1.04
N ARG A 144 5.68 -33.74 -1.59
CA ARG A 144 6.17 -35.12 -1.67
C ARG A 144 6.74 -35.31 -3.07
N SER A 145 8.06 -35.27 -3.14
CA SER A 145 8.85 -35.79 -4.25
C SER A 145 8.43 -37.22 -4.55
N ARG A 146 7.71 -37.44 -5.67
CA ARG A 146 7.65 -38.77 -6.27
C ARG A 146 8.80 -38.88 -7.25
N GLY A 147 9.80 -39.66 -6.85
CA GLY A 147 10.93 -40.03 -7.69
C GLY A 147 10.45 -40.69 -8.98
N HIS A 148 10.97 -40.21 -10.11
CA HIS A 148 10.79 -40.85 -11.40
C HIS A 148 11.88 -41.93 -11.52
N ASP A 149 11.50 -43.15 -11.13
CA ASP A 149 12.29 -44.36 -11.35
C ASP A 149 12.30 -44.69 -12.84
N ARG A 150 13.49 -44.91 -13.39
CA ARG A 150 13.74 -45.21 -14.80
C ARG A 150 13.36 -46.66 -15.08
N ARG A 151 12.36 -46.89 -15.93
CA ARG A 151 12.24 -48.15 -16.69
C ARG A 151 11.73 -47.88 -18.09
N GLU A 152 12.60 -48.06 -19.07
CA GLU A 152 12.19 -48.38 -20.44
C GLU A 152 11.48 -49.74 -20.47
N PRO A 153 10.59 -49.95 -21.44
CA PRO A 153 10.98 -50.87 -22.51
C PRO A 153 10.56 -50.38 -23.90
N GLY A 154 11.50 -50.44 -24.83
CA GLY A 154 11.22 -50.38 -26.25
C GLY A 154 10.58 -51.68 -26.75
N ALA A 155 9.64 -51.56 -27.69
CA ALA A 155 9.52 -52.41 -28.88
C ALA A 155 8.29 -51.98 -29.72
N GLY A 156 8.56 -51.42 -30.90
CA GLY A 156 7.84 -51.67 -32.16
C GLY A 156 6.37 -51.24 -32.29
N CYS A 157 6.11 -50.26 -33.16
CA CYS A 157 5.65 -50.56 -34.53
C CYS A 157 5.75 -49.32 -35.43
N ARG A 158 6.00 -49.57 -36.72
CA ARG A 158 6.44 -48.63 -37.77
C ARG A 158 5.28 -47.84 -38.43
N PRO A 159 5.58 -46.82 -39.27
CA PRO A 159 4.67 -45.74 -39.62
C PRO A 159 3.80 -46.04 -40.85
N SER A 160 2.68 -45.32 -40.99
CA SER A 160 1.94 -45.19 -42.25
C SER A 160 1.57 -43.72 -42.50
N ALA A 161 1.65 -43.37 -43.78
CA ALA A 161 1.73 -42.03 -44.34
C ALA A 161 0.39 -41.31 -44.50
N ALA A 162 0.55 -40.01 -44.83
CA ALA A 162 -0.31 -39.17 -45.67
C ALA A 162 -1.65 -38.65 -45.11
N GLY A 163 -1.78 -37.32 -45.15
CA GLY A 163 -3.05 -36.62 -44.97
C GLY A 163 -2.85 -35.14 -44.68
N ALA A 164 -2.63 -34.35 -45.74
CA ALA A 164 -2.46 -32.91 -45.69
C ALA A 164 -3.75 -32.19 -45.26
N CYS A 165 -3.54 -31.03 -44.62
CA CYS A 165 -4.53 -30.00 -44.34
C CYS A 165 -5.33 -29.58 -45.57
N ALA A 166 -6.61 -29.29 -45.33
CA ALA A 166 -7.33 -28.20 -45.97
C ALA A 166 -7.63 -27.14 -44.88
#